data_AF-A0A1H2EVS1-F1
#
_entry.id   AF-A0A1H2EVS1-F1
#
_cell.length_a   1.000
_cell.length_b   1.000
_cell.length_c   1.000
_cell.angle_alpha   90.00
_cell.angle_beta   90.00
_cell.angle_gamma   90.00
#
_symmetry.space_group_name_H-M   'P 1'
#
loop_
_entity.id
_entity.type
_entity.pdbx_description
1 polymer ?
#
loop_
_entity_poly.entity_id
_entity_poly.type
_entity_poly.pdbx_seq_one_letter_code
_entity_poly.pdbx_strand_id
1 'polypeptide(L)'
;MNTYRPFRLWRAFLSALSAFALAAMLAVGVPALAQAQCLSQSQARAAVSNGQAQPLGRVAGSVRGEIVRADLCREGGRLVYVLSVLSGGRVDTRVVDAQSGNVLR
;
A
#
# COMPACT_ATOMS: atom_id res chain seq x y z
N MET A 1 -40.30 -61.67 -2.17
CA MET A 1 -39.37 -61.38 -1.07
C MET A 1 -39.36 -59.88 -0.81
N ASN A 2 -39.63 -59.51 0.44
CA ASN A 2 -39.37 -58.26 1.16
C ASN A 2 -39.82 -56.86 0.64
N THR A 3 -40.67 -56.28 1.49
CA THR A 3 -41.03 -54.89 1.83
C THR A 3 -39.87 -53.91 2.06
N TYR A 4 -40.10 -52.58 1.88
CA TYR A 4 -39.84 -51.42 2.79
C TYR A 4 -40.13 -50.11 2.02
N ARG A 5 -41.33 -49.52 2.11
CA ARG A 5 -41.89 -48.51 3.05
C ARG A 5 -41.44 -47.04 2.86
N PRO A 6 -42.41 -46.09 2.90
CA PRO A 6 -42.29 -44.72 2.40
C PRO A 6 -42.15 -43.67 3.52
N PHE A 7 -41.25 -42.70 3.36
CA PHE A 7 -41.15 -41.52 4.23
C PHE A 7 -42.26 -40.50 3.89
N ARG A 8 -43.49 -40.81 4.36
CA ARG A 8 -44.43 -39.79 4.86
C ARG A 8 -43.69 -38.93 5.90
N LEU A 9 -44.15 -37.68 6.07
CA LEU A 9 -43.85 -36.78 7.19
C LEU A 9 -42.74 -35.74 6.98
N TRP A 10 -42.94 -34.82 6.04
CA TRP A 10 -42.78 -33.39 6.34
C TRP A 10 -43.55 -32.61 5.26
N ARG A 11 -44.89 -32.65 5.28
CA ARG A 11 -45.66 -31.47 5.73
C ARG A 11 -44.96 -30.20 5.23
N ALA A 12 -45.03 -29.95 3.94
CA ALA A 12 -46.01 -28.99 3.47
C ALA A 12 -46.11 -27.79 4.43
N PHE A 13 -45.64 -26.66 3.91
CA PHE A 13 -46.41 -25.43 3.89
C PHE A 13 -46.54 -24.66 5.22
N LEU A 14 -46.29 -23.35 5.10
CA LEU A 14 -46.42 -22.30 6.12
C LEU A 14 -45.32 -22.39 7.18
N SER A 15 -44.35 -21.50 7.22
CA SER A 15 -44.56 -20.08 7.53
C SER A 15 -43.21 -19.41 7.31
N ALA A 16 -43.06 -18.64 6.25
CA ALA A 16 -43.01 -17.19 6.39
C ALA A 16 -41.88 -16.70 7.33
N LEU A 17 -40.86 -16.11 6.69
CA LEU A 17 -40.47 -14.73 7.00
C LEU A 17 -39.48 -14.44 8.15
N SER A 18 -38.46 -15.23 8.48
CA SER A 18 -37.57 -14.79 9.58
C SER A 18 -36.24 -15.54 9.76
N ALA A 19 -35.35 -15.61 8.76
CA ALA A 19 -33.96 -16.04 9.04
C ALA A 19 -32.87 -15.64 8.03
N PHE A 20 -33.17 -15.03 6.88
CA PHE A 20 -32.16 -14.76 5.83
C PHE A 20 -31.61 -13.32 5.88
N ALA A 21 -31.61 -12.67 7.05
CA ALA A 21 -31.17 -11.29 7.23
C ALA A 21 -29.85 -11.13 8.02
N LEU A 22 -29.06 -12.20 8.21
CA LEU A 22 -27.91 -12.18 9.12
C LEU A 22 -26.54 -12.53 8.48
N ALA A 23 -26.39 -12.44 7.16
CA ALA A 23 -25.14 -12.78 6.48
C ALA A 23 -24.40 -11.61 5.80
N ALA A 24 -24.93 -10.37 5.86
CA ALA A 24 -24.46 -9.28 5.00
C ALA A 24 -23.57 -8.21 5.67
N MET A 25 -23.27 -8.28 6.96
CA MET A 25 -22.45 -7.28 7.64
C MET A 25 -21.20 -7.95 8.21
N LEU A 26 -20.07 -7.90 7.50
CA LEU A 26 -18.69 -7.91 8.05
C LEU A 26 -17.64 -7.90 6.91
N ALA A 27 -17.77 -6.97 5.95
CA ALA A 27 -16.66 -6.60 5.06
C ALA A 27 -16.13 -5.23 5.51
N VAL A 28 -15.59 -5.16 6.73
CA VAL A 28 -14.82 -3.99 7.17
C VAL A 28 -13.48 -4.07 6.44
N GLY A 29 -13.39 -3.36 5.31
CA GLY A 29 -12.12 -3.14 4.62
C GLY A 29 -11.19 -2.37 5.56
N VAL A 30 -10.17 -3.05 6.08
CA VAL A 30 -9.13 -2.41 6.87
C VAL A 30 -8.41 -1.44 5.93
N PRO A 31 -8.37 -0.12 6.22
CA PRO A 31 -7.58 0.79 5.40
C PRO A 31 -6.12 0.36 5.55
N ALA A 32 -5.53 -0.14 4.46
CA ALA A 32 -4.10 -0.35 4.40
C ALA A 32 -3.45 1.02 4.61
N LEU A 33 -2.86 1.23 5.79
CA LEU A 33 -1.97 2.35 6.04
C LEU A 33 -0.90 2.29 4.94
N ALA A 34 -0.93 3.25 4.03
CA ALA A 34 -0.01 3.32 2.91
C ALA A 34 1.40 3.55 3.44
N GLN A 35 2.06 2.47 3.82
CA GLN A 35 3.50 2.42 4.03
C GLN A 35 4.12 2.86 2.70
N ALA A 36 5.04 3.83 2.73
CA ALA A 36 5.71 4.27 1.52
C ALA A 36 6.33 3.04 0.82
N GLN A 37 5.81 2.71 -0.36
CA GLN A 37 6.24 1.52 -1.09
C GLN A 37 7.50 1.88 -1.86
N CYS A 38 8.66 1.52 -1.33
CA CYS A 38 9.93 1.79 -1.98
C CYS A 38 10.11 0.93 -3.23
N LEU A 39 10.54 1.58 -4.30
CA LEU A 39 10.74 0.98 -5.61
C LEU A 39 12.00 0.12 -5.57
N SER A 40 12.00 -0.95 -6.37
CA SER A 40 13.25 -1.67 -6.65
C SER A 40 14.22 -0.80 -7.46
N GLN A 41 15.49 -1.18 -7.51
CA GLN A 41 16.49 -0.44 -8.28
C GLN A 41 16.12 -0.31 -9.77
N SER A 42 15.54 -1.35 -10.38
CA SER A 42 15.11 -1.32 -11.79
C SER A 42 13.92 -0.37 -12.00
N GLN A 43 12.94 -0.41 -11.10
CA GLN A 43 11.79 0.50 -11.12
C GLN A 43 12.22 1.96 -10.92
N ALA A 44 13.17 2.21 -10.01
CA ALA A 44 13.69 3.55 -9.77
C ALA A 44 14.43 4.10 -11.01
N ARG A 45 15.26 3.29 -11.66
CA ARG A 45 15.91 3.68 -12.92
C ARG A 45 14.88 3.97 -14.02
N ALA A 46 13.85 3.13 -14.14
CA ALA A 46 12.77 3.34 -15.10
C ALA A 46 11.99 4.62 -14.81
N ALA A 47 11.69 4.92 -13.54
CA ALA A 47 11.02 6.16 -13.15
C ALA A 47 11.85 7.40 -13.53
N VAL A 48 13.17 7.35 -13.36
CA VAL A 48 14.07 8.44 -13.78
C VAL A 48 14.14 8.54 -15.31
N SER A 49 14.32 7.43 -16.03
CA SER A 49 14.41 7.43 -17.50
C SER A 49 13.11 7.88 -18.17
N ASN A 50 11.97 7.59 -17.54
CA ASN A 50 10.64 7.97 -18.02
C ASN A 50 10.26 9.41 -17.62
N GLY A 51 11.16 10.16 -16.96
CA GLY A 51 10.91 11.52 -16.51
C GLY A 51 9.92 11.65 -15.35
N GLN A 52 9.58 10.55 -14.68
CA GLN A 52 8.68 10.55 -13.52
C GLN A 52 9.38 11.02 -12.25
N ALA A 53 10.71 10.89 -12.19
CA ALA A 53 11.57 11.37 -11.11
C ALA A 53 12.83 12.03 -11.68
N GLN A 54 13.33 13.05 -11.00
CA GLN A 54 14.62 13.68 -11.28
C GLN A 54 15.75 12.73 -10.84
N PRO A 55 16.91 12.74 -11.51
CA PRO A 55 18.08 12.00 -11.06
C PRO A 55 18.49 12.42 -9.65
N LEU A 56 18.89 11.46 -8.81
CA LEU A 56 19.29 11.72 -7.42
C LEU A 56 20.33 12.84 -7.32
N GLY A 57 21.32 12.90 -8.22
CA GLY A 57 22.34 13.95 -8.20
C GLY A 57 21.80 15.38 -8.37
N ARG A 58 20.64 15.55 -9.04
CA ARG A 58 19.96 16.86 -9.16
C ARG A 58 19.22 17.21 -7.87
N VAL A 59 18.63 16.20 -7.21
CA VAL A 59 17.85 16.38 -5.98
C VAL A 59 18.75 16.49 -4.75
N ALA A 60 19.90 15.82 -4.74
CA ALA A 60 20.83 15.79 -3.62
C ALA A 60 21.33 17.19 -3.21
N GLY A 61 21.37 18.15 -4.14
CA GLY A 61 21.75 19.53 -3.85
C GLY A 61 20.80 20.28 -2.91
N SER A 62 19.55 19.81 -2.74
CA SER A 62 18.61 20.44 -1.79
C SER A 62 18.85 20.02 -0.34
N VAL A 63 19.75 19.08 -0.09
CA VAL A 63 20.01 18.49 1.23
C VAL A 63 21.44 18.78 1.68
N ARG A 64 21.60 19.15 2.95
CA ARG A 64 22.92 19.40 3.57
C ARG A 64 23.37 18.19 4.39
N GLY A 65 24.56 17.69 4.10
CA GLY A 65 25.15 16.51 4.75
C GLY A 65 25.52 15.42 3.75
N GLU A 66 25.98 14.28 4.26
CA GLU A 66 26.35 13.14 3.43
C GLU A 66 25.16 12.18 3.28
N ILE A 67 24.72 11.92 2.05
CA ILE A 67 23.65 10.95 1.79
C ILE A 67 24.25 9.54 1.85
N VAL A 68 23.92 8.78 2.89
CA VAL A 68 24.39 7.40 3.10
C VAL A 68 23.44 6.34 2.56
N ARG A 69 22.16 6.72 2.34
CA ARG A 69 21.16 5.87 1.68
C ARG A 69 20.16 6.75 0.94
N ALA A 70 19.73 6.29 -0.24
CA ALA A 70 18.71 6.95 -1.02
C ALA A 70 17.78 5.90 -1.62
N ASP A 71 16.52 5.91 -1.16
CA ASP A 71 15.46 5.06 -1.68
C ASP A 71 14.43 5.93 -2.40
N LEU A 72 13.95 5.49 -3.57
CA LEU A 72 12.84 6.14 -4.25
C LEU A 72 11.57 5.38 -3.89
N CYS A 73 10.59 6.06 -3.30
CA CYS A 73 9.38 5.42 -2.80
C CYS A 73 8.13 6.10 -3.34
N ARG A 74 7.03 5.33 -3.41
CA ARG A 74 5.71 5.85 -3.71
C ARG A 74 4.98 6.12 -2.41
N GLU A 75 4.68 7.40 -2.15
CA GLU A 75 4.01 7.87 -0.95
C GLU A 75 2.91 8.86 -1.36
N GLY A 76 1.67 8.67 -0.87
CA GLY A 76 0.57 9.60 -1.18
C GLY A 76 0.32 9.83 -2.68
N GLY A 77 0.54 8.81 -3.52
CA GLY A 77 0.34 8.90 -4.97
C GLY A 77 1.48 9.55 -5.76
N ARG A 78 2.52 10.06 -5.09
CA ARG A 78 3.69 10.68 -5.75
C ARG A 78 4.97 9.88 -5.51
N LEU A 79 6.01 10.19 -6.27
CA LEU A 79 7.35 9.66 -6.04
C LEU A 79 8.13 10.59 -5.11
N VAL A 80 8.75 10.01 -4.08
CA VAL A 80 9.57 10.73 -3.09
C VAL A 80 10.90 10.01 -2.88
N TYR A 81 11.97 10.77 -2.72
CA TYR A 81 13.25 10.26 -2.24
C TYR A 81 13.25 10.24 -0.73
N VAL A 82 13.48 9.06 -0.13
CA VAL A 82 13.76 8.89 1.29
C VAL A 82 15.26 8.77 1.44
N LEU A 83 15.87 9.83 1.98
CA LEU A 83 17.31 9.99 2.08
C LEU A 83 17.73 9.83 3.54
N SER A 84 18.67 8.94 3.82
CA SER A 84 19.37 8.92 5.10
C SER A 84 20.61 9.79 4.98
N VAL A 85 20.68 10.84 5.79
CA VAL A 85 21.69 11.89 5.71
C VAL A 85 22.49 11.92 7.00
N LEU A 86 23.79 11.70 6.90
CA LEU A 86 24.73 11.85 8.00
C LEU A 86 25.13 13.32 8.16
N SER A 87 24.89 13.87 9.35
CA SER A 87 25.28 15.23 9.73
C SER A 87 25.60 15.29 11.22
N GLY A 88 26.76 15.88 11.57
CA GLY A 88 27.16 16.04 12.98
C GLY A 88 27.23 14.71 13.77
N GLY A 89 27.55 13.60 13.11
CA GLY A 89 27.64 12.27 13.72
C GLY A 89 26.30 11.56 13.94
N ARG A 90 25.19 12.09 13.40
CA ARG A 90 23.86 11.44 13.46
C ARG A 90 23.27 11.29 12.07
N VAL A 91 22.48 10.24 11.88
CA VAL A 91 21.76 9.98 10.62
C VAL A 91 20.32 10.44 10.77
N ASP A 92 19.94 11.43 9.97
CA ASP A 92 18.57 11.92 9.86
C ASP A 92 17.92 11.41 8.58
N THR A 93 16.62 11.16 8.62
CA THR A 93 15.86 10.85 7.40
C THR A 93 15.26 12.13 6.84
N ARG A 94 15.56 12.43 5.58
CA ARG A 94 14.95 13.51 4.80
C ARG A 94 14.10 12.93 3.69
N VAL A 95 12.92 13.50 3.48
CA VAL A 95 12.08 13.13 2.34
C VAL A 95 11.94 14.29 1.40
N VAL A 96 12.20 14.01 0.13
CA VAL A 96 12.28 15.01 -0.92
C VAL A 96 11.36 14.60 -2.06
N ASP A 97 10.57 15.51 -2.58
CA ASP A 97 9.73 15.25 -3.74
C ASP A 97 10.60 14.93 -4.97
N ALA A 98 10.35 13.80 -5.62
CA ALA A 98 11.23 13.32 -6.68
C ALA A 98 11.11 14.13 -7.97
N GLN A 99 10.05 14.92 -8.17
CA GLN A 99 9.86 15.71 -9.40
C GLN A 99 10.40 17.13 -9.29
N SER A 100 10.13 17.77 -8.15
CA SER A 100 10.48 19.16 -7.88
C SER A 100 11.79 19.33 -7.12
N GLY A 101 12.24 18.30 -6.40
CA GLY A 101 13.41 18.38 -5.52
C GLY A 101 13.17 19.12 -4.20
N ASN A 102 11.91 19.46 -3.91
CA ASN A 102 11.51 20.15 -2.68
C ASN A 102 11.57 19.21 -1.48
N VAL A 103 12.20 19.66 -0.38
CA VAL A 103 12.23 18.91 0.88
C VAL A 103 10.85 18.98 1.53
N LEU A 104 10.29 17.80 1.83
CA LEU A 104 8.97 17.64 2.46
C LEU A 104 9.08 17.45 3.98
N ARG A 105 10.13 16.76 4.45
CA ARG A 105 10.44 16.52 5.87
C ARG A 105 11.93 16.21 6.10
#